data_AF-A0A920NM36-F1
#
_entry.id   AF-A0A920NM36-F1
#
_cell.length_a   1.000
_cell.length_b   1.000
_cell.length_c   1.000
_cell.angle_alpha   90.00
_cell.angle_beta   90.00
_cell.angle_gamma   90.00
#
_symmetry.space_group_name_H-M   'P 1'
#
loop_
_entity.id
_entity.type
_entity.pdbx_description
1 polymer ?
#
loop_
_entity_poly.entity_id
_entity_poly.type
_entity_poly.pdbx_seq_one_letter_code
_entity_poly.pdbx_strand_id
1 'polypeptide(L)'
;MLKDWPLNSRAIRKPGLLERIVDKFGSKIIKFPRSILIGGLLLVAVGIYGIKLVTTEVNMFSFFEKGNKIRDSLEFLDKKMLGAMDLEFLINGDMKDPELLQQISQLQDYVEKNPSVSITISIADVIKRMHRTVMDDDPDYENSTSG
;
A
#
# COMPACT_ATOMS: atom_id res chain seq x y z
N MET A 1 -60.57 10.44 11.31
CA MET A 1 -60.95 9.27 10.49
C MET A 1 -59.94 8.16 10.75
N LEU A 2 -60.33 7.18 11.57
CA LEU A 2 -59.54 5.95 11.76
C LEU A 2 -59.81 5.07 10.54
N LYS A 3 -58.75 4.60 9.88
CA LYS A 3 -58.84 3.78 8.66
C LYS A 3 -59.15 2.35 9.08
N ASP A 4 -60.36 1.88 8.80
CA ASP A 4 -60.80 0.52 9.13
C ASP A 4 -59.97 -0.52 8.37
N TRP A 5 -59.07 -1.21 9.07
CA TRP A 5 -58.25 -2.26 8.50
C TRP A 5 -59.01 -3.61 8.51
N PRO A 6 -59.18 -4.28 7.36
CA PRO A 6 -59.87 -5.57 7.32
C PRO A 6 -58.98 -6.68 7.89
N LEU A 7 -59.13 -6.95 9.19
CA LEU A 7 -58.44 -8.02 9.92
C LEU A 7 -58.73 -9.43 9.38
N ASN A 8 -59.69 -9.57 8.46
CA ASN A 8 -60.09 -10.84 7.83
C ASN A 8 -59.45 -11.07 6.43
N SER A 9 -58.43 -10.30 6.07
CA SER A 9 -57.71 -10.45 4.79
C SER A 9 -56.96 -11.79 4.73
N ARG A 10 -57.00 -12.46 3.56
CA ARG A 10 -56.30 -13.75 3.31
C ARG A 10 -54.79 -13.68 3.56
N ALA A 11 -54.20 -12.48 3.53
CA ALA A 11 -52.80 -12.23 3.85
C ALA A 11 -52.46 -12.44 5.34
N ILE A 12 -53.45 -12.41 6.24
CA ILE A 12 -53.26 -12.63 7.69
C ILE A 12 -53.65 -14.05 8.11
N ARG A 13 -54.49 -14.75 7.31
CA ARG A 13 -55.03 -16.08 7.65
C ARG A 13 -54.22 -17.27 7.13
N LYS A 14 -53.38 -17.08 6.11
CA LYS A 14 -52.57 -18.17 5.54
C LYS A 14 -51.10 -17.80 5.72
N PRO A 15 -50.27 -18.71 6.28
CA PRO A 15 -48.86 -18.43 6.42
C PRO A 15 -48.28 -18.16 5.04
N GLY A 16 -47.70 -16.97 4.89
CA GLY A 16 -47.04 -16.57 3.65
C GLY A 16 -45.86 -17.49 3.36
N LEU A 17 -45.33 -17.43 2.14
CA LEU A 17 -44.11 -18.18 1.79
C LEU A 17 -42.95 -17.83 2.72
N LEU A 18 -42.82 -16.56 3.11
CA LEU A 18 -41.82 -16.09 4.06
C LEU A 18 -42.03 -16.66 5.47
N GLU A 19 -43.27 -16.67 5.96
CA GLU A 19 -43.62 -17.19 7.28
C GLU A 19 -43.28 -18.68 7.39
N ARG A 20 -43.57 -19.45 6.34
CA ARG A 20 -43.23 -20.87 6.28
C ARG A 20 -41.73 -21.16 6.19
N ILE A 21 -40.96 -20.25 5.59
CA ILE A 21 -39.49 -20.32 5.55
C ILE A 21 -38.93 -19.98 6.94
N VAL A 22 -39.40 -18.89 7.54
CA VAL A 22 -38.97 -18.44 8.87
C VAL A 22 -39.30 -19.49 9.93
N ASP A 23 -40.48 -20.09 9.92
CA ASP A 23 -40.86 -21.16 10.85
C ASP A 23 -39.98 -22.41 10.70
N LYS A 24 -39.64 -22.78 9.46
CA LYS A 24 -38.72 -23.91 9.20
C LYS A 24 -37.30 -23.60 9.65
N PHE A 25 -36.81 -22.39 9.44
CA PHE A 25 -35.50 -21.97 9.93
C PHE A 25 -35.48 -21.90 11.46
N GLY A 26 -36.47 -21.24 12.08
CA GLY A 26 -36.59 -21.11 13.53
C GLY A 26 -36.71 -22.46 14.25
N SER A 27 -37.58 -23.34 13.76
CA SER A 27 -37.69 -24.70 14.33
C SER A 27 -36.42 -25.53 14.17
N LYS A 28 -35.65 -25.33 13.09
CA LYS A 28 -34.37 -26.01 12.88
C LYS A 28 -33.26 -25.42 13.76
N ILE A 29 -33.31 -24.13 14.05
CA ILE A 29 -32.40 -23.45 14.98
C ILE A 29 -32.57 -23.99 16.40
N ILE A 30 -33.82 -24.13 16.85
CA ILE A 30 -34.15 -24.62 18.20
C ILE A 30 -33.80 -26.10 18.36
N LYS A 31 -33.94 -26.91 17.30
CA LYS A 31 -33.64 -28.36 17.34
C LYS A 31 -32.14 -28.70 17.39
N PHE A 32 -31.27 -27.86 16.81
CA PHE A 32 -29.84 -28.15 16.70
C PHE A 32 -28.94 -26.96 17.11
N PRO A 33 -29.06 -26.44 18.36
CA PRO A 33 -28.36 -25.23 18.78
C PRO A 33 -26.83 -25.39 18.77
N ARG A 34 -26.30 -26.55 19.18
CA ARG A 34 -24.85 -26.80 19.22
C ARG A 34 -24.20 -26.79 17.84
N SER A 35 -24.83 -27.43 16.85
CA SER A 35 -24.30 -27.47 15.47
C SER A 35 -24.27 -26.10 14.82
N ILE A 36 -25.25 -25.25 15.11
CA ILE A 36 -25.31 -23.88 14.57
C ILE A 36 -24.27 -22.98 15.24
N LEU A 37 -24.07 -23.11 16.55
CA LEU A 37 -23.00 -22.40 17.25
C LEU A 37 -21.62 -22.79 16.69
N ILE A 38 -21.37 -24.08 16.46
CA ILE A 38 -20.10 -24.55 15.87
C ILE A 38 -19.95 -24.02 14.43
N GLY A 39 -21.01 -24.03 13.63
CA GLY A 39 -20.99 -23.50 12.27
C GLY A 39 -20.73 -21.98 12.23
N GLY A 40 -21.35 -21.22 13.12
CA GLY A 40 -21.10 -19.79 13.28
C GLY A 40 -19.67 -19.51 13.74
N LEU A 41 -19.17 -20.27 14.71
CA LEU A 41 -17.80 -20.15 15.19
C LEU A 41 -16.78 -20.45 14.07
N LEU A 42 -17.03 -21.49 13.26
CA LEU A 42 -16.21 -21.81 12.09
C LEU A 42 -16.23 -20.68 11.07
N LEU A 43 -17.39 -20.08 10.80
CA LEU A 43 -17.51 -18.95 9.87
C LEU A 43 -16.71 -17.75 10.36
N VAL A 44 -16.80 -17.44 11.66
CA VAL A 44 -15.98 -16.38 12.29
C VAL A 44 -14.48 -16.70 12.20
N ALA A 45 -14.09 -17.95 12.46
CA ALA A 45 -12.69 -18.38 12.36
C ALA A 45 -12.14 -18.23 10.93
N VAL A 46 -12.93 -18.61 9.92
CA VAL A 46 -12.60 -18.39 8.50
C VAL A 46 -12.49 -16.91 8.19
N GLY A 47 -13.37 -16.06 8.74
CA GLY A 47 -13.29 -14.61 8.61
C GLY A 47 -11.99 -14.04 9.21
N ILE A 48 -11.62 -14.45 10.42
CA ILE A 48 -10.36 -14.04 11.06
C ILE A 48 -9.15 -14.48 10.24
N TYR A 49 -9.18 -15.70 9.68
CA TYR A 49 -8.14 -16.18 8.78
C TYR A 49 -8.08 -15.36 7.49
N GLY A 50 -9.24 -15.01 6.92
CA GLY A 50 -9.36 -14.18 5.72
C GLY A 50 -8.79 -12.78 5.92
N ILE A 51 -8.97 -12.17 7.09
CA ILE A 51 -8.37 -10.86 7.43
C ILE A 51 -6.84 -10.91 7.32
N LYS A 52 -6.20 -12.01 7.72
CA LYS A 52 -4.74 -12.16 7.57
C LYS A 52 -4.28 -12.23 6.11
N LEU A 53 -5.17 -12.62 5.19
CA LEU A 53 -4.87 -12.69 3.76
C LEU A 53 -5.06 -11.33 3.06
N VAL A 54 -5.72 -10.37 3.70
CA VAL A 54 -5.86 -9.02 3.18
C VAL A 54 -4.49 -8.33 3.24
N THR A 55 -3.90 -8.13 2.07
CA THR A 55 -2.67 -7.35 1.91
C THR A 55 -3.01 -5.87 1.79
N THR A 56 -2.32 -5.00 2.52
CA THR A 56 -2.37 -3.55 2.29
C THR A 56 -1.62 -3.22 1.00
N GLU A 57 -2.35 -3.06 -0.10
CA GLU A 57 -1.75 -2.67 -1.37
C GLU A 57 -1.49 -1.16 -1.35
N VAL A 58 -0.25 -0.77 -1.07
CA VAL A 58 0.20 0.65 -1.08
C VAL A 58 0.83 1.03 -2.43
N ASN A 59 0.57 0.24 -3.48
CA ASN A 59 1.18 0.50 -4.77
C ASN A 59 0.48 1.68 -5.44
N MET A 60 1.17 2.83 -5.56
CA MET A 60 0.62 4.02 -6.20
C MET A 60 0.10 3.74 -7.63
N PHE A 61 0.66 2.73 -8.30
CA PHE A 61 0.28 2.30 -9.65
C PHE A 61 -1.07 1.59 -9.67
N SER A 62 -1.51 0.97 -8.57
CA SER A 62 -2.79 0.26 -8.50
C SER A 62 -3.99 1.20 -8.34
N PHE A 63 -3.77 2.47 -7.96
CA PHE A 63 -4.81 3.51 -8.02
C PHE A 63 -5.30 3.75 -9.45
N PHE A 64 -4.47 3.47 -10.45
CA PHE A 64 -4.84 3.57 -11.84
C PHE A 64 -5.14 2.17 -12.39
N GLU A 65 -6.34 2.02 -12.97
CA GLU A 65 -6.73 0.76 -13.60
C GLU A 65 -5.78 0.38 -14.75
N LYS A 66 -5.64 -0.92 -15.01
CA LYS A 66 -4.85 -1.43 -16.14
C LYS A 66 -5.43 -0.92 -17.46
N GLY A 67 -4.57 -0.45 -18.36
CA GLY A 67 -4.97 0.16 -19.65
C GLY A 67 -5.21 1.67 -19.59
N ASN A 68 -5.07 2.30 -18.42
CA ASN A 68 -4.98 3.75 -18.32
C ASN A 68 -3.58 4.22 -18.77
N LYS A 69 -3.54 5.25 -19.63
CA LYS A 69 -2.31 5.89 -20.10
C LYS A 69 -1.36 6.28 -18.97
N ILE A 70 -1.88 6.71 -17.82
CA ILE A 70 -1.06 7.10 -16.66
C ILE A 70 -0.29 5.88 -16.13
N ARG A 71 -0.99 4.75 -15.93
CA ARG A 71 -0.37 3.51 -15.46
C ARG A 71 0.64 2.96 -16.45
N ASP A 72 0.27 2.92 -17.73
CA ASP A 72 1.14 2.38 -18.77
C ASP A 72 2.43 3.22 -18.90
N SER A 73 2.31 4.53 -18.72
CA SER A 73 3.46 5.45 -18.71
C SER A 73 4.34 5.23 -17.47
N LEU A 74 3.75 5.08 -16.29
CA LEU A 74 4.51 4.77 -15.06
C LEU A 74 5.22 3.41 -15.17
N GLU A 75 4.55 2.38 -15.69
CA GLU A 75 5.18 1.06 -15.92
C GLU A 75 6.30 1.14 -16.97
N PHE A 76 6.17 2.00 -17.99
CA PHE A 76 7.23 2.25 -18.96
C PHE A 76 8.43 2.93 -18.31
N LEU A 77 8.22 3.99 -17.52
CA LEU A 77 9.29 4.69 -16.78
C LEU A 77 10.03 3.73 -15.84
N ASP A 78 9.29 2.92 -15.10
CA ASP A 78 9.84 1.93 -14.16
C ASP A 78 10.69 0.86 -14.86
N LYS A 79 10.26 0.36 -16.02
CA LYS A 79 10.94 -0.75 -16.73
C LYS A 79 12.03 -0.29 -17.69
N LYS A 80 11.96 0.94 -18.21
CA LYS A 80 12.81 1.43 -19.32
C LYS A 80 13.65 2.64 -18.99
N MET A 81 13.41 3.30 -17.85
CA MET A 81 14.17 4.47 -17.41
C MET A 81 14.73 4.23 -16.00
N LEU A 82 14.89 5.29 -15.20
CA LEU A 82 15.56 5.28 -13.89
C LEU A 82 14.63 4.88 -12.73
N GLY A 83 13.44 4.37 -13.03
CA GLY A 83 12.33 4.23 -12.09
C GLY A 83 11.22 5.25 -12.35
N ALA A 84 10.08 5.07 -11.68
CA ALA A 84 8.95 6.00 -11.76
C ALA A 84 8.64 6.69 -10.40
N MET A 85 9.47 6.43 -9.38
CA MET A 85 9.31 6.97 -8.04
C MET A 85 10.66 7.43 -7.50
N ASP A 86 10.66 8.59 -6.84
CA ASP A 86 11.84 9.20 -6.24
C ASP A 86 11.74 9.19 -4.71
N LEU A 87 12.89 9.04 -4.05
CA LEU A 87 13.04 9.21 -2.60
C LEU A 87 13.93 10.42 -2.33
N GLU A 88 13.40 11.43 -1.66
CA GLU A 88 14.12 12.66 -1.36
C GLU A 88 14.50 12.76 0.11
N PHE A 89 15.75 13.13 0.38
CA PHE A 89 16.25 13.42 1.72
C PHE A 89 16.48 14.93 1.87
N LEU A 90 15.75 15.56 2.79
CA LEU A 90 16.00 16.95 3.18
C LEU A 90 17.04 17.01 4.29
N ILE A 91 18.20 17.59 3.97
CA ILE A 91 19.32 17.72 4.91
C ILE A 91 19.55 19.20 5.19
N ASN A 92 19.52 19.59 6.46
CA ASN A 92 19.74 20.97 6.90
C ASN A 92 21.11 21.09 7.56
N GLY A 93 21.90 22.07 7.13
CA GLY A 93 23.25 22.32 7.65
C GLY A 93 24.04 23.27 6.75
N ASP A 94 25.30 23.53 7.10
CA ASP A 94 26.21 24.30 6.25
C ASP A 94 26.79 23.41 5.15
N MET A 95 26.37 23.66 3.90
CA MET A 95 26.84 22.88 2.73
C MET A 95 28.30 23.15 2.36
N LYS A 96 29.00 24.00 3.10
CA LYS A 96 30.46 24.21 3.00
C LYS A 96 31.26 23.35 3.97
N ASP A 97 30.59 22.73 4.94
CA ASP A 97 31.25 21.87 5.92
C ASP A 97 31.65 20.53 5.27
N PRO A 98 32.95 20.21 5.17
CA PRO A 98 33.40 18.96 4.58
C PRO A 98 32.92 17.72 5.35
N GLU A 99 32.74 17.80 6.67
CA GLU A 99 32.24 16.68 7.48
C GLU A 99 30.78 16.36 7.11
N LEU A 100 29.94 17.38 6.95
CA LEU A 100 28.57 17.21 6.51
C LEU A 100 28.48 16.61 5.10
N LEU A 101 29.30 17.11 4.16
CA LEU A 101 29.33 16.58 2.79
C LEU A 101 29.78 15.11 2.76
N GLN A 102 30.71 14.72 3.63
CA GLN A 102 31.12 13.32 3.79
C GLN A 102 29.97 12.45 4.31
N GLN A 103 29.20 12.93 5.29
CA GLN A 103 28.02 12.22 5.78
C GLN A 103 26.93 12.05 4.70
N ILE A 104 26.71 13.09 3.89
CA ILE A 104 25.78 13.01 2.74
C ILE A 104 26.25 11.94 1.75
N SER A 105 27.55 11.91 1.42
CA SER A 105 28.12 10.89 0.54
C SER A 105 27.97 9.48 1.12
N GLN A 106 28.22 9.29 2.41
CA GLN A 106 28.08 7.98 3.06
C GLN A 106 26.62 7.50 3.07
N LEU A 107 25.66 8.41 3.28
CA LEU A 107 24.24 8.11 3.17
C LEU A 107 23.88 7.68 1.74
N GLN A 108 24.40 8.39 0.74
CA GLN A 108 24.22 8.06 -0.66
C GLN A 108 24.73 6.63 -0.96
N ASP A 109 25.98 6.34 -0.63
CA ASP A 109 26.61 5.04 -0.83
C ASP A 109 25.87 3.91 -0.10
N TYR A 110 25.26 4.21 1.05
CA TYR A 110 24.45 3.26 1.80
C TYR A 110 23.13 2.94 1.07
N VAL A 111 22.46 3.96 0.53
CA VAL A 111 21.18 3.80 -0.19
C VAL A 111 21.40 3.09 -1.53
N GLU A 112 22.48 3.39 -2.25
CA GLU A 112 22.83 2.74 -3.53
C GLU A 112 23.08 1.23 -3.41
N LYS A 113 23.46 0.73 -2.24
CA LYS A 113 23.64 -0.72 -2.02
C LYS A 113 22.33 -1.50 -2.10
N ASN A 114 21.18 -0.82 -2.02
CA ASN A 114 19.89 -1.49 -2.15
C ASN A 114 19.59 -1.77 -3.64
N PRO A 115 19.36 -3.03 -4.04
CA PRO A 115 19.08 -3.38 -5.44
C PRO A 115 17.79 -2.77 -6.00
N SER A 116 16.93 -2.20 -5.15
CA SER A 116 15.71 -1.50 -5.57
C SER A 116 15.96 -0.04 -5.97
N VAL A 117 17.16 0.49 -5.73
CA VAL A 117 17.57 1.86 -6.07
C VAL A 117 18.34 1.82 -7.38
N SER A 118 17.87 2.59 -8.38
CA SER A 118 18.52 2.61 -9.69
C SER A 118 19.70 3.58 -9.75
N ILE A 119 19.52 4.79 -9.22
CA ILE A 119 20.55 5.82 -9.15
C ILE A 119 20.34 6.66 -7.90
N THR A 120 21.40 7.36 -7.46
CA THR A 120 21.30 8.44 -6.50
C THR A 120 22.07 9.66 -6.96
N ILE A 121 21.68 10.83 -6.47
CA ILE A 121 22.31 12.11 -6.81
C ILE A 121 22.29 12.97 -5.54
N SER A 122 23.42 13.60 -5.21
CA SER A 122 23.50 14.54 -4.10
C SER A 122 24.26 15.82 -4.42
N ILE A 123 24.15 16.81 -3.54
CA ILE A 123 24.96 18.03 -3.59
C ILE A 123 26.46 17.75 -3.42
N ALA A 124 26.81 16.69 -2.68
CA ALA A 124 28.19 16.29 -2.48
C ALA A 124 28.87 15.92 -3.80
N ASP A 125 28.17 15.23 -4.71
CA ASP A 125 28.68 14.89 -6.04
C ASP A 125 28.99 16.12 -6.88
N VAL A 126 28.12 17.13 -6.82
CA VAL A 126 28.34 18.40 -7.54
C VAL A 126 29.58 19.11 -7.01
N ILE A 127 29.78 19.15 -5.69
CA ILE A 127 30.93 19.79 -5.06
C ILE A 127 32.24 19.03 -5.38
N LYS A 128 32.23 17.69 -5.33
CA LYS A 128 33.38 16.87 -5.75
C LYS A 128 33.76 17.15 -7.20
N ARG A 129 32.78 17.23 -8.10
CA ARG A 129 33.01 17.51 -9.52
C ARG A 129 33.56 18.92 -9.76
N MET A 130 33.06 19.92 -9.03
CA MET A 130 33.63 21.28 -9.06
C MET A 130 35.08 21.28 -8.57
N HIS A 131 35.37 20.60 -7.46
CA HIS A 131 36.73 20.51 -6.90
C HIS A 131 37.71 19.90 -7.91
N ARG A 132 37.34 18.77 -8.54
CA ARG A 132 38.11 18.16 -9.62
C ARG A 132 38.35 19.12 -10.78
N THR A 133 37.31 19.82 -11.25
CA THR A 133 37.45 20.77 -12.37
C THR A 133 38.39 21.93 -12.04
N VAL A 134 38.40 22.41 -10.78
CA VAL A 134 39.32 23.45 -10.33
C VAL A 134 40.76 22.92 -10.24
N MET A 135 40.93 21.65 -9.87
CA MET A 135 42.23 20.97 -9.78
C MET A 135 42.67 20.36 -11.11
N ASP A 136 42.50 21.11 -12.21
CA ASP A 136 42.94 20.72 -13.57
C ASP A 136 42.41 19.36 -14.06
N ASP A 137 41.19 19.02 -13.64
CA ASP A 137 40.49 17.76 -13.94
C ASP A 137 41.17 16.49 -13.40
N ASP A 138 42.00 16.63 -12.35
CA ASP A 138 42.68 15.52 -11.69
C ASP A 138 41.66 14.61 -10.95
N PRO A 139 41.56 13.31 -11.33
CA PRO A 139 40.60 12.37 -10.76
C PRO A 139 40.84 12.05 -9.26
N ASP A 140 42.03 12.31 -8.73
CA ASP A 140 42.32 12.07 -7.31
C ASP A 140 41.49 13.01 -6.39
N TYR A 141 41.09 14.17 -6.90
CA TYR A 141 40.31 15.18 -6.16
C TYR A 141 38.80 14.92 -6.17
N GLU A 142 38.33 13.91 -6.90
CA GLU A 142 36.93 13.46 -6.88
C GLU A 142 36.68 12.47 -5.73
N ASN A 143 37.69 11.68 -5.34
CA ASN A 143 37.60 10.62 -4.31
C ASN A 143 38.11 11.03 -2.92
N SER A 144 38.66 12.25 -2.77
CA SER A 144 39.35 12.71 -1.55
C SER A 144 38.48 12.91 -0.30
N THR A 145 37.15 12.75 -0.38
CA THR A 145 36.25 12.85 0.78
C THR A 145 35.93 11.50 1.43
N SER A 146 36.51 10.42 0.91
CA SER A 146 36.31 9.04 1.39
C SER A 146 37.41 8.55 2.37
N GLY A 147 38.29 9.45 2.82
CA GLY A 147 39.37 9.19 3.79
C GLY A 147 39.03 9.63 5.21
#